data_AF-A0A1V6C918-F1
#
_entry.id   AF-A0A1V6C918-F1
#
_cell.length_a   1.000
_cell.length_b   1.000
_cell.length_c   1.000
_cell.angle_alpha   90.00
_cell.angle_beta   90.00
_cell.angle_gamma   90.00
#
_symmetry.space_group_name_H-M   'P 1'
#
loop_
_entity.id
_entity.type
_entity.pdbx_description
1 polymer ?
#
loop_
_entity_poly.entity_id
_entity_poly.type
_entity_poly.pdbx_seq_one_letter_code
_entity_poly.pdbx_strand_id
1 'polypeptide(L)'
;MINPYALQFFENNGFLYSSDTRGVSPFLPIMGDRPINILQIPTTLPTLDEVVGIAGSEPHLLAGYFKDLLSENLNIITIHTELEGKRWLGFLMDFIRLANEQGFTFLRLTDIAQMLKGKNSIPRCKIFYGHVEGRAGEVSCQKPSDLS
;
A
#
# COMPACT_ATOMS: atom_id res chain seq x y z
N MET A 1 -11.77 -3.33 -8.43
CA MET A 1 -11.53 -2.10 -7.65
C MET A 1 -12.47 -2.07 -6.48
N ILE A 2 -12.07 -1.47 -5.35
CA ILE A 2 -12.94 -1.30 -4.19
C ILE A 2 -14.16 -0.45 -4.53
N ASN A 3 -15.29 -0.65 -3.87
CA ASN A 3 -16.49 0.15 -4.04
C ASN A 3 -17.14 0.45 -2.67
N PRO A 4 -18.12 1.38 -2.60
CA PRO A 4 -18.73 1.78 -1.34
C PRO A 4 -19.43 0.64 -0.58
N TYR A 5 -20.01 -0.32 -1.31
CA TYR A 5 -20.75 -1.44 -0.70
C TYR A 5 -19.80 -2.40 0.04
N ALA A 6 -18.65 -2.69 -0.54
CA ALA A 6 -17.64 -3.54 0.09
C ALA A 6 -17.02 -2.86 1.33
N LEU A 7 -16.71 -1.56 1.25
CA LEU A 7 -16.21 -0.81 2.42
C LEU A 7 -17.24 -0.77 3.55
N GLN A 8 -18.52 -0.58 3.23
CA GLN A 8 -19.60 -0.61 4.20
C GLN A 8 -19.81 -2.02 4.78
N PHE A 9 -19.65 -3.07 3.98
CA PHE A 9 -19.66 -4.44 4.48
C PHE A 9 -18.55 -4.64 5.52
N PHE A 10 -17.32 -4.20 5.23
CA PHE A 10 -16.22 -4.33 6.18
C PHE A 10 -16.47 -3.55 7.48
N GLU A 11 -16.95 -2.31 7.39
CA GLU A 11 -17.35 -1.49 8.55
C GLU A 11 -18.42 -2.21 9.40
N ASN A 12 -19.51 -2.65 8.77
CA ASN A 12 -20.64 -3.30 9.44
C ASN A 12 -20.27 -4.65 10.09
N ASN A 13 -19.22 -5.31 9.61
CA ASN A 13 -18.75 -6.59 10.14
C ASN A 13 -17.53 -6.44 11.05
N GLY A 14 -17.18 -5.22 11.47
CA GLY A 14 -16.15 -4.98 12.48
C GLY A 14 -14.73 -5.26 12.02
N PHE A 15 -14.45 -5.21 10.72
CA PHE A 15 -13.09 -5.30 10.20
C PHE A 15 -12.26 -4.12 10.71
N LEU A 16 -11.02 -4.40 11.08
CA LEU A 16 -10.14 -3.38 11.67
C LEU A 16 -9.58 -2.42 10.60
N TYR A 17 -9.29 -2.94 9.41
CA TYR A 17 -8.76 -2.18 8.28
C TYR A 17 -9.04 -2.92 6.97
N SER A 18 -8.82 -2.23 5.86
CA SER A 18 -8.65 -2.80 4.52
C SER A 18 -7.44 -2.17 3.82
N SER A 19 -6.81 -2.89 2.89
CA SER A 19 -5.53 -2.51 2.25
C SER A 19 -5.60 -2.76 0.75
N ASP A 20 -6.51 -2.04 0.12
CA ASP A 20 -7.00 -2.27 -1.24
C ASP A 20 -6.99 -0.99 -2.08
N THR A 21 -6.12 -0.05 -1.69
CA THR A 21 -5.89 1.22 -2.36
C THR A 21 -4.39 1.47 -2.58
N ARG A 22 -4.07 2.24 -3.62
CA ARG A 22 -2.79 2.93 -3.78
C ARG A 22 -2.84 4.26 -3.04
N GLY A 23 -1.75 4.67 -2.40
CA GLY A 23 -1.75 5.89 -1.60
C GLY A 23 -0.42 6.16 -0.94
N VAL A 24 -0.43 7.08 0.03
CA VAL A 24 0.78 7.59 0.70
C VAL A 24 0.74 7.42 2.22
N SER A 25 -0.45 7.33 2.81
CA SER A 25 -0.59 7.21 4.26
C SER A 25 -1.96 6.63 4.65
N PRO A 26 -2.09 6.00 5.83
CA PRO A 26 -3.37 5.50 6.31
C PRO A 26 -4.44 6.60 6.42
N PHE A 27 -5.67 6.29 6.05
CA PHE A 27 -6.77 7.25 6.00
C PHE A 27 -8.14 6.62 6.27
N LEU A 28 -9.14 7.45 6.54
CA LEU A 28 -10.55 7.05 6.56
C LEU A 28 -11.20 7.42 5.22
N PRO A 29 -11.77 6.46 4.48
CA PRO A 29 -12.24 6.71 3.12
C PRO A 29 -13.53 7.53 3.08
N ILE A 30 -13.59 8.40 2.08
CA ILE A 30 -14.81 9.02 1.57
C ILE A 30 -15.01 8.48 0.15
N MET A 31 -16.16 7.87 -0.13
CA MET A 31 -16.47 7.40 -1.48
C MET A 31 -17.86 7.90 -1.89
N GLY A 32 -17.91 8.71 -2.95
CA GLY A 32 -19.05 9.58 -3.22
C GLY A 32 -19.19 10.64 -2.11
N ASP A 33 -20.40 10.79 -1.57
CA ASP A 33 -20.70 11.70 -0.45
C ASP A 33 -20.77 10.99 0.91
N ARG A 34 -20.24 9.76 0.98
CA ARG A 34 -20.34 8.92 2.19
C ARG A 34 -18.97 8.75 2.85
N PRO A 35 -18.76 9.30 4.06
CA PRO A 35 -17.68 8.89 4.94
C PRO A 35 -17.90 7.45 5.40
N ILE A 36 -16.85 6.64 5.41
CA ILE A 36 -16.88 5.26 5.90
C ILE A 36 -15.79 5.11 6.96
N ASN A 37 -16.10 4.51 8.11
CA ASN A 37 -15.20 4.46 9.27
C ASN A 37 -14.41 3.15 9.35
N ILE A 38 -13.95 2.65 8.20
CA ILE A 38 -12.94 1.60 8.14
C ILE A 38 -11.59 2.20 7.77
N LEU A 39 -10.54 1.85 8.51
CA LEU A 39 -9.19 2.30 8.20
C LEU A 39 -8.72 1.71 6.87
N GLN A 40 -8.27 2.57 5.96
CA GLN A 40 -7.50 2.17 4.78
C GLN A 40 -6.01 2.24 5.10
N ILE A 41 -5.28 1.16 4.83
CA ILE A 41 -3.81 1.14 4.85
C ILE A 41 -3.35 0.91 3.41
N PRO A 42 -3.10 1.98 2.63
CA PRO A 42 -2.80 1.83 1.20
C PRO A 42 -1.44 1.17 0.97
N THR A 43 -1.27 0.51 -0.18
CA THR A 43 0.06 0.20 -0.69
C THR A 43 0.75 1.52 -1.08
N THR A 44 1.94 1.77 -0.53
CA THR A 44 2.70 3.00 -0.73
C THR A 44 3.92 2.84 -1.62
N LEU A 45 4.45 1.62 -1.71
CA LEU A 45 5.49 1.26 -2.69
C LEU A 45 4.84 0.72 -3.98
N PRO A 46 5.51 0.82 -5.14
CA PRO A 46 5.05 0.14 -6.34
C PRO A 46 5.00 -1.38 -6.12
N THR A 47 4.23 -2.10 -6.94
CA THR A 47 4.36 -3.57 -7.00
C THR A 47 5.45 -3.96 -7.99
N LEU A 48 5.97 -5.17 -7.87
CA LEU A 48 7.04 -5.63 -8.77
C LEU A 48 6.61 -5.63 -10.24
N ASP A 49 5.37 -6.04 -10.52
CA ASP A 49 4.79 -6.06 -11.86
C ASP A 49 4.66 -4.66 -12.49
N GLU A 50 4.54 -3.61 -11.68
CA GLU A 50 4.54 -2.23 -12.17
C GLU A 50 5.91 -1.76 -12.65
N VAL A 51 7.00 -2.27 -12.04
CA VAL A 51 8.34 -1.71 -12.27
C VAL A 51 9.24 -2.60 -13.10
N VAL A 52 9.00 -3.92 -13.18
CA VAL A 52 9.89 -4.85 -13.89
C VAL A 52 10.06 -4.50 -15.38
N GLY A 53 9.04 -3.90 -16.01
CA GLY A 53 9.08 -3.43 -17.40
C GLY A 53 9.73 -2.06 -17.58
N ILE A 54 9.97 -1.31 -16.50
CA ILE A 54 10.42 0.09 -16.51
C ILE A 54 11.84 0.20 -15.95
N ALA A 55 12.06 -0.35 -14.75
CA ALA A 55 13.31 -0.32 -14.01
C ALA A 55 14.29 -1.44 -14.42
N GLY A 56 13.83 -2.38 -15.25
CA GLY A 56 14.61 -3.54 -15.70
C GLY A 56 14.29 -4.83 -14.94
N SER A 57 14.93 -5.92 -15.33
CA SER A 57 14.61 -7.28 -14.88
C SER A 57 15.67 -7.93 -14.01
N GLU A 58 16.72 -7.20 -13.63
CA GLU A 58 17.80 -7.74 -12.81
C GLU A 58 17.43 -7.65 -11.32
N PRO A 59 17.36 -8.78 -10.58
CA PRO A 59 16.85 -8.80 -9.20
C PRO A 59 17.54 -7.84 -8.24
N HIS A 60 18.87 -7.74 -8.31
CA HIS A 60 19.66 -6.89 -7.41
C HIS A 60 19.46 -5.39 -7.71
N LEU A 61 19.28 -5.00 -8.98
CA LEU A 61 18.97 -3.63 -9.36
C LEU A 61 17.56 -3.24 -8.89
N LEU A 62 16.59 -4.14 -9.05
CA LEU A 62 15.25 -3.95 -8.54
C LEU A 62 15.25 -3.80 -7.01
N ALA A 63 16.02 -4.62 -6.29
CA ALA A 63 16.12 -4.51 -4.84
C ALA A 63 16.72 -3.16 -4.41
N GLY A 64 17.74 -2.67 -5.12
CA GLY A 64 18.30 -1.34 -4.95
C GLY A 64 17.29 -0.22 -5.22
N TYR A 65 16.53 -0.33 -6.31
CA TYR A 65 15.46 0.61 -6.64
C TYR A 65 14.42 0.70 -5.53
N PHE A 66 13.91 -0.44 -5.05
CA PHE A 66 12.94 -0.45 -3.95
C PHE A 66 13.51 0.07 -2.63
N LYS A 67 14.78 -0.25 -2.32
CA LYS A 67 15.48 0.33 -1.16
C LYS A 67 15.50 1.85 -1.23
N ASP A 68 15.76 2.43 -2.38
CA ASP A 68 15.87 3.88 -2.53
C ASP A 68 14.51 4.60 -2.48
N LEU A 69 13.39 3.86 -2.61
CA LEU A 69 12.04 4.38 -2.39
C LEU A 69 11.60 4.35 -0.92
N LEU A 70 12.33 3.67 -0.03
CA LEU A 70 11.98 3.62 1.38
C LEU A 70 12.08 5.02 1.99
N SER A 71 11.04 5.39 2.75
CA SER A 71 10.99 6.65 3.49
C SER A 71 10.90 6.41 5.00
N GLU A 72 11.05 7.46 5.80
CA GLU A 72 10.82 7.39 7.25
C GLU A 72 9.33 7.17 7.61
N ASN A 73 8.43 7.40 6.65
CA ASN A 73 7.02 7.10 6.79
C ASN A 73 6.73 5.61 6.66
N LEU A 74 5.46 5.24 6.82
CA LEU A 74 5.02 3.85 6.68
C LEU A 74 5.17 3.37 5.21
N ASN A 75 6.05 2.40 5.00
CA ASN A 75 6.26 1.75 3.70
C ASN A 75 5.43 0.46 3.63
N ILE A 76 4.50 0.36 2.68
CA ILE A 76 3.64 -0.80 2.46
C ILE A 76 3.91 -1.33 1.06
N ILE A 77 4.43 -2.56 0.99
CA ILE A 77 4.69 -3.30 -0.25
C ILE A 77 3.70 -4.44 -0.39
N THR A 78 3.23 -4.66 -1.62
CA THR A 78 2.39 -5.82 -1.96
C THR A 78 3.26 -6.88 -2.64
N ILE A 79 3.21 -8.10 -2.10
CA ILE A 79 4.01 -9.24 -2.55
C ILE A 79 3.08 -10.33 -3.08
N HIS A 80 3.37 -10.86 -4.26
CA HIS A 80 2.63 -11.95 -4.88
C HIS A 80 3.40 -13.26 -4.70
N THR A 81 2.81 -14.21 -4.00
CA THR A 81 3.47 -15.50 -3.75
C THR A 81 3.86 -16.24 -5.04
N GLU A 82 3.12 -16.03 -6.13
CA GLU A 82 3.38 -16.63 -7.42
C GLU A 82 4.60 -16.04 -8.16
N LEU A 83 4.98 -14.79 -7.87
CA LEU A 83 6.09 -14.08 -8.51
C LEU A 83 7.31 -14.00 -7.58
N GLU A 84 7.20 -13.23 -6.49
CA GLU A 84 8.25 -13.01 -5.49
C GLU A 84 8.54 -14.24 -4.63
N GLY A 85 7.63 -15.21 -4.57
CA GLY A 85 7.88 -16.52 -3.97
C GLY A 85 8.57 -17.53 -4.91
N LYS A 86 8.77 -17.18 -6.19
CA LYS A 86 9.35 -18.07 -7.20
C LYS A 86 10.47 -17.37 -7.97
N ARG A 87 10.19 -16.93 -9.20
CA ARG A 87 11.17 -16.34 -10.12
C ARG A 87 11.89 -15.14 -9.49
N TRP A 88 11.19 -14.39 -8.65
CA TRP A 88 11.68 -13.15 -8.05
C TRP A 88 12.11 -13.29 -6.58
N LEU A 89 12.36 -14.52 -6.13
CA LEU A 89 12.82 -14.78 -4.76
C LEU A 89 14.14 -14.06 -4.44
N GLY A 90 15.07 -14.00 -5.40
CA GLY A 90 16.33 -13.28 -5.22
C GLY A 90 16.12 -11.79 -4.94
N PHE A 91 15.22 -11.14 -5.69
CA PHE A 91 14.84 -9.75 -5.47
C PHE A 91 14.28 -9.55 -4.07
N LEU A 92 13.33 -10.39 -3.65
CA LEU A 92 12.69 -10.27 -2.35
C LEU A 92 13.70 -10.42 -1.19
N MET A 93 14.60 -11.41 -1.29
CA MET A 93 15.64 -11.63 -0.30
C MET A 93 16.62 -10.45 -0.20
N ASP A 94 17.05 -9.92 -1.35
CA ASP A 94 17.94 -8.76 -1.39
C ASP A 94 17.25 -7.51 -0.83
N PHE A 95 15.99 -7.26 -1.19
CA PHE A 95 15.24 -6.13 -0.68
C PHE A 95 15.06 -6.20 0.84
N ILE A 96 14.71 -7.37 1.39
CA ILE A 96 14.59 -7.56 2.85
C ILE A 96 15.93 -7.30 3.54
N ARG A 97 17.04 -7.83 3.01
CA ARG A 97 18.38 -7.60 3.55
C ARG A 97 18.72 -6.11 3.56
N LEU A 98 18.54 -5.43 2.43
CA LEU A 98 18.81 -4.01 2.27
C LEU A 98 17.95 -3.13 3.19
N ALA A 99 16.67 -3.45 3.35
CA ALA A 99 15.78 -2.73 4.27
C ALA A 99 16.22 -2.90 5.73
N ASN A 100 16.61 -4.11 6.14
CA ASN A 100 17.15 -4.36 7.48
C ASN A 100 18.47 -3.62 7.72
N GLU A 101 19.36 -3.55 6.73
CA GLU A 101 20.62 -2.79 6.81
C GLU A 101 20.39 -1.28 6.97
N GLN A 102 19.28 -0.75 6.45
CA GLN A 102 18.84 0.63 6.68
C GLN A 102 18.11 0.84 8.02
N GLY A 103 17.92 -0.21 8.83
CA GLY A 103 17.29 -0.13 10.14
C GLY A 103 15.76 -0.26 10.12
N PHE A 104 15.16 -0.64 9.00
CA PHE A 104 13.72 -0.91 8.95
C PHE A 104 13.36 -2.21 9.67
N THR A 105 12.11 -2.29 10.11
CA THR A 105 11.51 -3.50 10.70
C THR A 105 10.20 -3.82 9.99
N PHE A 106 9.83 -5.11 10.00
CA PHE A 106 8.62 -5.59 9.36
C PHE A 106 7.52 -5.80 10.39
N LEU A 107 6.36 -5.19 10.15
CA LEU A 107 5.16 -5.29 10.99
C LEU A 107 4.02 -5.92 10.20
N ARG A 108 3.11 -6.59 10.90
CA ARG A 108 1.85 -7.03 10.29
C ARG A 108 0.95 -5.81 10.14
N LEU A 109 0.20 -5.75 9.03
CA LEU A 109 -0.80 -4.69 8.82
C LEU A 109 -1.83 -4.60 9.96
N THR A 110 -2.18 -5.73 10.59
CA THR A 110 -3.08 -5.74 11.74
C THR A 110 -2.48 -5.03 12.96
N ASP A 111 -1.17 -5.14 13.19
CA ASP A 111 -0.50 -4.46 14.31
C ASP A 111 -0.46 -2.96 14.06
N ILE A 112 -0.15 -2.56 12.82
CA ILE A 112 -0.23 -1.16 12.37
C ILE A 112 -1.64 -0.61 12.59
N ALA A 113 -2.67 -1.34 12.16
CA ALA A 113 -4.06 -0.92 12.33
C ALA A 113 -4.45 -0.76 13.81
N GLN A 114 -3.98 -1.66 14.69
CA GLN A 114 -4.19 -1.55 16.13
C GLN A 114 -3.48 -0.32 16.73
N MET A 115 -2.25 -0.04 16.30
CA MET A 115 -1.49 1.15 16.73
C MET A 115 -2.13 2.47 16.30
N LEU A 116 -2.90 2.46 15.21
CA LEU A 116 -3.60 3.64 14.68
C LEU A 116 -5.03 3.78 15.22
N LYS A 117 -5.59 2.72 15.80
CA LYS A 117 -6.95 2.72 16.34
C LYS A 117 -7.11 3.80 17.43
N GLY A 118 -8.13 4.64 17.28
CA GLY A 118 -8.45 5.69 18.26
C GLY A 118 -7.56 6.93 18.19
N LYS A 119 -6.64 7.04 17.22
CA LYS A 119 -5.91 8.28 16.97
C LYS A 119 -6.81 9.28 16.23
N ASN A 120 -7.00 10.47 16.81
CA ASN A 120 -7.80 11.54 16.21
C ASN A 120 -7.16 12.21 14.98
N SER A 121 -5.94 11.80 14.60
CA SER A 121 -5.16 12.42 13.52
C SER A 121 -5.25 11.70 12.18
N ILE A 122 -6.07 10.63 12.04
CA ILE A 122 -6.21 9.93 10.75
C ILE A 122 -7.01 10.81 9.78
N PRO A 123 -6.43 11.23 8.64
CA PRO A 123 -7.13 12.10 7.71
C PRO A 123 -8.27 11.35 7.02
N ARG A 124 -9.29 12.10 6.59
CA ARG A 124 -10.28 11.59 5.64
C ARG A 124 -9.84 11.91 4.22
N CYS A 125 -9.82 10.90 3.35
CA CYS A 125 -9.40 11.06 1.96
C CYS A 125 -10.43 10.45 1.02
N LYS A 126 -10.60 11.06 -0.16
CA LYS A 126 -11.46 10.49 -1.21
C LYS A 126 -10.77 9.30 -1.86
N ILE A 127 -11.55 8.29 -2.24
CA ILE A 127 -11.09 7.24 -3.15
C ILE A 127 -11.58 7.58 -4.56
N PHE A 128 -10.68 7.48 -5.54
CA PHE A 128 -11.01 7.58 -6.96
C PHE A 128 -10.38 6.41 -7.72
N TYR A 129 -10.87 6.13 -8.93
CA TYR A 129 -10.23 5.17 -9.83
C TYR A 129 -9.24 5.90 -10.73
N GLY A 130 -8.03 5.38 -10.81
CA GLY A 130 -6.96 6.01 -11.57
C GLY A 130 -5.93 4.99 -12.05
N HIS A 131 -5.00 5.48 -12.86
CA HIS A 131 -3.92 4.68 -13.40
C HIS A 131 -2.65 4.85 -12.58
N VAL A 132 -1.87 3.77 -12.49
CA VAL A 132 -0.49 3.76 -11.99
C VAL A 132 0.41 3.36 -13.13
N GLU A 133 1.54 4.02 -13.26
CA GLU A 133 2.52 3.72 -14.29
C GLU A 133 2.96 2.24 -14.21
N GLY A 134 3.08 1.59 -15.37
CA GLY A 134 3.45 0.17 -15.44
C GLY A 134 2.33 -0.83 -15.10
N ARG A 135 1.16 -0.36 -14.64
CA ARG A 135 0.01 -1.23 -14.37
C ARG A 135 -1.01 -1.22 -15.50
N ALA A 136 -1.50 -2.41 -15.85
CA ALA A 136 -2.67 -2.53 -16.71
C ALA A 136 -3.97 -2.26 -15.92
N GLY A 137 -4.84 -1.42 -16.47
CA GLY A 137 -6.15 -1.10 -15.89
C GLY A 137 -6.10 -0.02 -14.80
N GLU A 138 -7.26 0.23 -14.21
CA GLU A 138 -7.41 1.18 -13.11
C GLU A 138 -7.24 0.50 -11.75
N VAL A 139 -6.81 1.29 -10.77
CA VAL A 139 -6.76 0.93 -9.36
C VAL A 139 -7.49 1.96 -8.52
N SER A 140 -7.87 1.57 -7.31
CA SER A 140 -8.41 2.48 -6.32
C SER A 140 -7.27 3.32 -5.73
N CYS A 141 -7.32 4.64 -5.87
CA CYS A 141 -6.30 5.57 -5.40
C CYS A 141 -6.83 6.45 -4.28
N GLN A 142 -5.99 6.69 -3.27
CA GLN A 142 -6.14 7.74 -2.29
C GLN A 142 -5.94 9.08 -2.99
N LYS A 143 -6.95 9.96 -2.91
CA LYS A 143 -6.76 11.38 -3.18
C LYS A 143 -6.32 12.04 -1.88
N PRO A 144 -5.07 12.53 -1.77
CA PRO A 144 -4.64 13.29 -0.60
C PRO A 144 -5.67 14.37 -0.29
N SER A 145 -6.00 14.57 0.98
CA SER A 145 -6.84 15.70 1.35
C SER A 145 -6.12 16.98 0.92
N ASP A 146 -6.80 17.86 0.21
CA ASP A 146 -6.33 19.23 -0.06
C ASP A 146 -6.25 19.97 1.28
N LEU A 147 -5.24 19.66 2.09
CA LEU A 147 -4.83 20.46 3.24
C LEU A 147 -3.80 21.44 2.68
N SER A 148 -4.31 22.57 2.21
CA SER A 148 -3.58 23.85 2.16
C SER A 148 -3.13 24.26 3.56
#